data_AF-A0A7C6QF80-F1
#
_entry.id   AF-A0A7C6QF80-F1
#
_cell.length_a   1.000
_cell.length_b   1.000
_cell.length_c   1.000
_cell.angle_alpha   90.00
_cell.angle_beta   90.00
_cell.angle_gamma   90.00
#
_symmetry.space_group_name_H-M   'P 1'
#
loop_
_entity.id
_entity.type
_entity.pdbx_description
1 polymer ?
#
loop_
_entity_poly.entity_id
_entity_poly.type
_entity_poly.pdbx_seq_one_letter_code
_entity_poly.pdbx_strand_id
1 'polypeptide(L)'
;MATKEYGTMFTNTLQQLSAVPGAEPDSELLAEVVVLMEECATPYLMLTAFRYGQPSGSTLLQNELQGVFAGEITVDEALANIQAGLETWYEPFQK
;
A
#
# COMPACT_ATOMS: atom_id res chain seq x y z
N MET A 1 21.91 -15.60 -2.35
CA MET A 1 20.59 -15.05 -1.96
C MET A 1 20.08 -13.97 -2.91
N ALA A 2 20.93 -13.10 -3.50
CA ALA A 2 20.46 -12.06 -4.43
C ALA A 2 20.44 -12.47 -5.92
N THR A 3 20.64 -13.75 -6.24
CA THR A 3 20.68 -14.28 -7.60
C THR A 3 19.27 -14.59 -8.12
N LYS A 4 19.00 -14.41 -9.43
CA LYS A 4 17.71 -14.75 -10.06
C LYS A 4 17.25 -16.17 -9.71
N GLU A 5 18.16 -17.16 -9.80
CA GLU A 5 17.87 -18.56 -9.48
C GLU A 5 17.31 -18.74 -8.06
N TYR A 6 17.98 -18.14 -7.06
CA TYR A 6 17.50 -18.14 -5.68
C TYR A 6 16.18 -17.38 -5.54
N GLY A 7 16.01 -16.26 -6.25
CA GLY A 7 14.76 -15.49 -6.24
C GLY A 7 13.58 -16.29 -6.78
N THR A 8 13.75 -16.97 -7.91
CA THR A 8 12.76 -17.89 -8.50
C THR A 8 12.47 -19.06 -7.55
N MET A 9 13.51 -19.71 -7.01
CA MET A 9 13.33 -20.80 -6.03
C MET A 9 12.55 -20.34 -4.80
N PHE A 10 12.89 -19.17 -4.24
CA PHE A 10 12.21 -18.56 -3.11
C PHE A 10 10.73 -18.31 -3.43
N THR A 11 10.45 -17.66 -4.56
CA THR A 11 9.09 -17.35 -4.98
C THR A 11 8.25 -18.60 -5.16
N ASN A 12 8.78 -19.62 -5.83
CA ASN A 12 8.06 -20.85 -6.12
C ASN A 12 7.86 -21.70 -4.85
N THR A 13 8.82 -21.70 -3.93
CA THR A 13 8.73 -22.50 -2.69
C THR A 13 7.77 -21.86 -1.68
N LEU A 14 7.86 -20.55 -1.48
CA LEU A 14 7.11 -19.85 -0.42
C LEU A 14 5.83 -19.20 -0.94
N GLN A 15 5.60 -19.22 -2.25
CA GLN A 15 4.49 -18.53 -2.91
C GLN A 15 4.46 -17.03 -2.55
N GLN A 16 5.64 -16.41 -2.51
CA GLN A 16 5.83 -15.02 -2.13
C GLN A 16 6.73 -14.30 -3.14
N LEU A 17 6.38 -13.07 -3.50
CA LEU A 17 7.20 -12.29 -4.44
C LEU A 17 8.61 -12.02 -3.87
N SER A 18 9.62 -12.35 -4.67
CA SER A 18 11.01 -12.05 -4.35
C SER A 18 11.33 -10.57 -4.58
N ALA A 19 12.18 -9.99 -3.73
CA ALA A 19 12.77 -8.68 -3.97
C ALA A 19 13.93 -8.73 -4.99
N VAL A 20 14.33 -9.93 -5.45
CA VAL A 20 15.37 -10.11 -6.47
C VAL A 20 14.79 -9.76 -7.85
N PRO A 21 15.35 -8.78 -8.58
CA PRO A 21 14.86 -8.41 -9.90
C PRO A 21 14.89 -9.58 -10.89
N GLY A 22 13.85 -9.71 -11.70
CA GLY A 22 13.73 -10.74 -12.73
C GLY A 22 13.47 -12.16 -12.22
N ALA A 23 13.11 -12.33 -10.94
CA ALA A 23 12.59 -13.59 -10.44
C ALA A 23 11.25 -13.90 -11.11
N GLU A 24 11.15 -15.06 -11.74
CA GLU A 24 9.96 -15.51 -12.48
C GLU A 24 9.23 -16.58 -11.66
N PRO A 25 7.96 -16.33 -11.25
CA PRO A 25 7.12 -17.35 -10.61
C PRO A 25 6.61 -18.38 -11.62
N ASP A 26 6.52 -19.64 -11.20
CA ASP A 26 5.85 -20.71 -11.97
C ASP A 26 4.31 -20.63 -11.86
N SER A 27 3.81 -20.02 -10.78
CA SER A 27 2.37 -19.85 -10.52
C SER A 27 1.80 -18.75 -11.39
N GLU A 28 0.80 -19.09 -12.22
CA GLU A 28 0.09 -18.12 -13.08
C GLU A 28 -0.48 -16.94 -12.28
N LEU A 29 -1.05 -17.20 -11.10
CA LEU A 29 -1.59 -16.15 -10.24
C LEU A 29 -0.49 -15.22 -9.72
N LEU A 30 0.67 -15.75 -9.32
CA LEU A 30 1.77 -14.90 -8.87
C LEU A 30 2.36 -14.10 -10.02
N ALA A 31 2.44 -14.68 -11.23
CA ALA A 31 2.87 -13.97 -12.43
C ALA A 31 1.93 -12.80 -12.75
N GLU A 32 0.62 -13.01 -12.64
CA GLU A 32 -0.38 -11.94 -12.82
C GLU A 32 -0.21 -10.81 -11.79
N VAL A 33 0.04 -11.15 -10.51
CA VAL A 33 0.30 -10.14 -9.48
C VAL A 33 1.59 -9.36 -9.77
N VAL A 34 2.65 -10.00 -10.28
CA VAL A 34 3.88 -9.29 -10.68
C VAL A 34 3.57 -8.24 -11.76
N VAL A 35 2.83 -8.63 -12.80
CA VAL A 35 2.44 -7.72 -13.87
C VAL A 35 1.61 -6.55 -13.33
N LEU A 36 0.60 -6.83 -12.49
CA LEU A 36 -0.22 -5.78 -11.86
C LEU A 36 0.60 -4.83 -10.99
N MET A 37 1.62 -5.34 -10.28
CA MET A 37 2.50 -4.50 -9.49
C MET A 37 3.39 -3.60 -10.35
N GLU A 38 3.80 -4.03 -11.54
CA GLU A 38 4.57 -3.21 -12.47
C GLU A 38 3.70 -2.16 -13.17
N GLU A 39 2.48 -2.52 -13.57
CA GLU A 39 1.57 -1.65 -14.31
C GLU A 39 0.81 -0.66 -13.43
N CYS A 40 0.41 -1.08 -12.22
CA CYS A 40 -0.53 -0.36 -11.35
C CYS A 40 0.08 -0.02 -9.98
N ALA A 41 1.40 0.11 -9.89
CA ALA A 41 2.09 0.47 -8.64
C ALA A 41 1.48 1.75 -8.03
N THR A 42 0.72 1.59 -6.95
CA THR A 42 0.25 2.73 -6.17
C THR A 42 1.28 3.10 -5.12
N PRO A 43 1.66 4.38 -5.00
CA PRO A 43 2.52 4.82 -3.92
C PRO A 43 1.87 4.47 -2.57
N TYR A 44 2.56 3.70 -1.74
CA TYR A 44 2.10 3.32 -0.40
C TYR A 44 2.20 4.50 0.58
N LEU A 45 1.54 5.63 0.28
CA LEU A 45 1.67 6.88 1.04
C LEU A 45 1.25 6.71 2.50
N MET A 46 0.16 5.99 2.75
CA MET A 46 -0.32 5.70 4.10
C MET A 46 0.72 4.96 4.95
N LEU A 47 1.54 4.10 4.33
CA LEU A 47 2.55 3.27 4.98
C LEU A 47 3.94 3.90 5.00
N THR A 48 4.19 4.90 4.17
CA THR A 48 5.50 5.56 4.04
C THR A 48 5.44 6.98 4.60
N ALA A 49 4.96 7.95 3.81
CA ALA A 49 4.90 9.35 4.20
C ALA A 49 3.97 9.60 5.41
N PHE A 50 2.81 8.94 5.43
CA PHE A 50 1.78 9.21 6.43
C PHE A 50 1.81 8.26 7.64
N ARG A 51 2.90 7.53 7.84
CA ARG A 51 2.99 6.52 8.91
C ARG A 51 3.27 7.10 10.30
N TYR A 52 3.89 8.27 10.39
CA TYR A 52 4.65 8.66 11.59
C TYR A 52 3.90 9.54 12.59
N GLY A 53 2.80 10.19 12.20
CA GLY A 53 1.98 10.96 13.14
C GLY A 53 0.90 10.16 13.83
N GLN A 54 0.17 10.84 14.72
CA GLN A 54 -0.95 10.28 15.47
C GLN A 54 -2.17 11.19 15.33
N PRO A 55 -3.30 10.68 14.79
CA PRO A 55 -3.46 9.36 14.17
C PRO A 55 -2.60 9.22 12.90
N SER A 56 -2.15 7.98 12.62
CA SER A 56 -1.42 7.68 11.39
C SER A 56 -2.36 7.75 10.17
N GLY A 57 -1.82 7.92 8.97
CA GLY A 57 -2.59 7.88 7.73
C GLY A 57 -3.36 6.58 7.56
N SER A 58 -2.77 5.43 7.93
CA SER A 58 -3.49 4.15 7.95
C SER A 58 -4.65 4.16 8.94
N THR A 59 -4.49 4.75 10.13
CA THR A 59 -5.57 4.87 11.13
C THR A 59 -6.70 5.75 10.62
N LEU A 60 -6.37 6.91 10.04
CA LEU A 60 -7.34 7.82 9.42
C LEU A 60 -8.13 7.12 8.32
N LEU A 61 -7.42 6.50 7.36
CA LEU A 61 -8.06 5.80 6.25
C LEU A 61 -8.99 4.67 6.72
N GLN A 62 -8.54 3.85 7.67
CA GLN A 62 -9.35 2.74 8.19
C GLN A 62 -10.61 3.23 8.90
N ASN A 63 -10.55 4.32 9.64
CA ASN A 63 -11.71 4.86 10.35
C ASN A 63 -12.72 5.48 9.38
N GLU A 64 -12.26 6.33 8.47
CA GLU A 64 -13.18 7.02 7.53
C GLU A 64 -13.84 6.04 6.55
N LEU A 65 -13.12 5.03 6.05
CA LEU A 65 -13.70 4.04 5.15
C LEU A 65 -14.78 3.18 5.81
N GLN A 66 -14.74 2.98 7.13
CA GLN A 66 -15.84 2.30 7.83
C GLN A 66 -17.13 3.11 7.71
N GLY A 67 -17.07 4.44 7.88
CA GLY A 67 -18.22 5.33 7.70
C GLY A 67 -18.72 5.35 6.26
N VAL A 68 -17.80 5.37 5.28
CA VAL A 68 -18.17 5.30 3.85
C VAL A 68 -18.91 4.00 3.54
N PHE A 69 -18.39 2.85 3.97
CA PHE A 69 -19.03 1.55 3.73
C PHE A 69 -20.34 1.36 4.49
N ALA A 70 -20.50 2.02 5.64
CA ALA A 70 -21.76 2.08 6.36
C ALA A 70 -22.79 3.04 5.72
N GLY A 71 -22.36 3.87 4.75
CA GLY A 71 -23.20 4.91 4.14
C GLY A 71 -23.48 6.10 5.07
N GLU A 72 -22.67 6.26 6.13
CA GLU A 72 -22.82 7.32 7.13
C GLU A 72 -22.15 8.62 6.69
N ILE A 73 -21.07 8.52 5.89
CA ILE A 73 -20.37 9.65 5.28
C ILE A 73 -20.10 9.39 3.81
N THR A 74 -19.95 10.46 3.04
CA THR A 74 -19.53 10.42 1.64
C THR A 74 -18.02 10.19 1.51
N VAL A 75 -17.57 9.77 0.32
CA VAL A 75 -16.14 9.66 0.01
C VAL A 75 -15.45 11.02 0.13
N ASP A 76 -16.10 12.11 -0.28
CA ASP A 76 -15.52 13.46 -0.21
C ASP A 76 -15.32 13.91 1.24
N GLU A 77 -16.28 13.61 2.13
CA GLU A 77 -16.14 13.86 3.58
C GLU A 77 -14.99 13.04 4.19
N ALA A 78 -14.88 11.75 3.85
CA ALA A 78 -13.78 10.90 4.29
C ALA A 78 -12.41 11.47 3.87
N LEU A 79 -12.29 11.93 2.61
CA LEU A 79 -11.06 12.53 2.11
C LEU A 79 -10.70 13.83 2.83
N ALA A 80 -11.70 14.68 3.10
CA ALA A 80 -11.51 15.92 3.86
C ALA A 80 -11.03 15.64 5.30
N ASN A 81 -11.62 14.65 5.97
CA ASN A 81 -11.23 14.25 7.33
C ASN A 81 -9.81 13.67 7.39
N ILE A 82 -9.44 12.83 6.42
CA ILE A 82 -8.07 12.31 6.29
C ILE A 82 -7.08 13.47 6.11
N GLN A 83 -7.37 14.40 5.19
CA GLN A 83 -6.52 15.56 4.93
C GLN A 83 -6.33 16.41 6.19
N ALA A 84 -7.42 16.75 6.88
CA ALA A 84 -7.37 17.52 8.13
C ALA A 84 -6.57 16.79 9.22
N GLY A 85 -6.71 15.47 9.33
CA GLY A 85 -5.92 14.66 10.27
C GLY A 85 -4.42 14.71 9.97
N LEU A 86 -4.03 14.64 8.69
CA LEU A 86 -2.62 14.71 8.27
C LEU A 86 -2.03 16.11 8.47
N GLU A 87 -2.81 17.17 8.24
CA GLU A 87 -2.39 18.56 8.47
C GLU A 87 -1.96 18.84 9.92
N THR A 88 -2.44 18.06 10.89
CA THR A 88 -2.05 18.25 12.29
C THR A 88 -0.57 17.95 12.58
N TRP A 89 0.12 17.20 11.71
CA TRP A 89 1.48 16.75 11.97
C TRP A 89 2.39 16.64 10.74
N TYR A 90 1.83 16.53 9.54
CA TYR A 90 2.63 16.37 8.32
C TYR A 90 3.08 17.74 7.81
N GLU A 91 4.35 18.09 8.09
CA GLU A 91 4.92 19.42 7.81
C GLU A 91 4.60 19.98 6.42
N PRO A 92 4.66 19.20 5.30
CA PRO A 92 4.32 19.73 3.98
C PRO A 92 2.88 20.24 3.82
N PHE A 93 1.96 19.85 4.70
CA PHE A 93 0.56 20.31 4.69
C PHE A 93 0.31 21.46 5.68
N GLN A 94 1.27 21.78 6.55
CA GLN A 94 1.18 22.89 7.49
C GLN A 94 1.68 24.17 6.82
N LYS A 95 0.77 24.93 6.21
CA LYS A 95 1.05 26.25 5.61
C LYS A 95 0.46 27.38 6.42
#